data_AF-A0A1C7M4G0-F1
#
_entry.id   AF-A0A1C7M4G0-F1
#
_cell.length_a   1.000
_cell.length_b   1.000
_cell.length_c   1.000
_cell.angle_alpha   90.00
_cell.angle_beta   90.00
_cell.angle_gamma   90.00
#
_symmetry.space_group_name_H-M   'P 1'
#
loop_
_entity.id
_entity.type
_entity.pdbx_description
1 polymer ?
#
loop_
_entity_poly.entity_id
_entity_poly.type
_entity_poly.pdbx_seq_one_letter_code
_entity_poly.pdbx_strand_id
1 'polypeptide(L)'
;MYMLSSRNAFTAIPAKAQKERDIYDPLVSSLNRKTKHKSRCPGIVFRNTSAYPDHDKKLGSHKPDLCGYAEEHLQFVQVSESHATAHTDLGYAALFIEVKPCPELDFFRDPPKDIDANDRASCKFVLDIGNKGNLEYAENALGQNIAYAAEICARQHRHFAFPYHLLVLWLG
;
A
#
# COMPACT_ATOMS: atom_id res chain seq x y z
N MET A 1 -10.58 20.77 5.84
CA MET A 1 -11.24 19.92 4.81
C MET A 1 -11.86 18.72 5.50
N TYR A 2 -13.11 18.33 5.19
CA TYR A 2 -13.75 17.18 5.87
C TYR A 2 -13.38 15.85 5.21
N MET A 3 -13.41 14.75 5.94
CA MET A 3 -13.13 13.42 5.39
C MET A 3 -14.36 12.84 4.66
N LEU A 4 -14.15 12.20 3.51
CA LEU A 4 -15.20 11.41 2.84
C LEU A 4 -15.41 10.07 3.56
N SER A 5 -16.67 9.63 3.67
CA SER A 5 -17.00 8.34 4.28
C SER A 5 -16.40 7.17 3.50
N SER A 6 -15.61 6.32 4.16
CA SER A 6 -15.00 5.10 3.60
C SER A 6 -16.00 4.00 3.22
N ARG A 7 -17.26 4.09 3.65
CA ARG A 7 -18.30 3.11 3.33
C ARG A 7 -18.47 3.01 1.80
N ASN A 8 -18.35 1.79 1.28
CA ASN A 8 -18.45 1.46 -0.15
C ASN A 8 -17.44 2.19 -1.06
N ALA A 9 -16.41 2.83 -0.49
CA ALA A 9 -15.49 3.69 -1.22
C ALA A 9 -14.59 2.94 -2.21
N PHE A 10 -14.46 1.64 -2.01
CA PHE A 10 -13.50 0.79 -2.71
C PHE A 10 -14.20 -0.39 -3.40
N THR A 11 -15.51 -0.29 -3.63
CA THR A 11 -16.31 -1.33 -4.33
C THR A 11 -15.84 -1.63 -5.75
N ALA A 12 -15.09 -0.70 -6.37
CA ALA A 12 -14.47 -0.90 -7.68
C ALA A 12 -13.16 -1.73 -7.62
N ILE A 13 -12.62 -1.99 -6.43
CA ILE A 13 -11.42 -2.81 -6.24
C ILE A 13 -11.83 -4.28 -6.18
N PRO A 14 -11.24 -5.15 -7.03
CA PRO A 14 -11.59 -6.57 -7.01
C PRO A 14 -11.08 -7.24 -5.73
N ALA A 15 -11.88 -8.16 -5.18
CA ALA A 15 -11.49 -8.97 -4.01
C ALA A 15 -10.27 -9.88 -4.29
N LYS A 16 -10.13 -10.31 -5.54
CA LYS A 16 -8.99 -11.04 -6.09
C LYS A 16 -8.75 -10.57 -7.51
N ALA A 17 -7.50 -10.33 -7.86
CA ALA A 17 -7.05 -9.97 -9.19
C ALA A 17 -6.12 -11.05 -9.76
N GLN A 18 -6.04 -11.16 -11.08
CA GLN A 18 -5.05 -12.01 -11.73
C GLN A 18 -3.66 -11.36 -11.70
N LYS A 19 -3.61 -10.02 -11.71
CA LYS A 19 -2.37 -9.24 -11.63
C LYS A 19 -2.57 -8.06 -10.68
N GLU A 20 -1.53 -7.74 -9.90
CA GLU A 20 -1.53 -6.60 -8.96
C GLU A 20 -1.89 -5.28 -9.67
N ARG A 21 -1.43 -5.11 -10.91
CA ARG A 21 -1.74 -3.93 -11.74
C ARG A 21 -3.22 -3.65 -11.95
N ASP A 22 -4.07 -4.67 -11.88
CA ASP A 22 -5.51 -4.52 -12.07
C ASP A 22 -6.17 -3.86 -10.83
N ILE A 23 -5.42 -3.69 -9.72
CA ILE A 23 -5.85 -3.07 -8.46
C ILE A 23 -5.36 -1.61 -8.33
N TYR A 24 -4.21 -1.26 -8.92
CA TYR A 24 -3.56 0.04 -8.68
C TYR A 24 -4.47 1.23 -9.01
N ASP A 25 -4.99 1.29 -10.23
CA ASP A 25 -5.79 2.42 -10.71
C ASP A 25 -7.12 2.59 -9.92
N PRO A 26 -7.94 1.55 -9.71
CA PRO A 26 -9.15 1.71 -8.89
C PRO A 26 -8.81 2.10 -7.44
N LEU A 27 -7.71 1.59 -6.88
CA LEU A 27 -7.27 1.96 -5.53
C LEU A 27 -6.83 3.43 -5.44
N VAL A 28 -5.96 3.88 -6.34
CA VAL A 28 -5.51 5.28 -6.41
C VAL A 28 -6.70 6.21 -6.64
N SER A 29 -7.62 5.84 -7.52
CA SER A 29 -8.84 6.61 -7.80
C SER A 29 -9.72 6.77 -6.54
N SER A 30 -9.92 5.68 -5.78
CA SER A 30 -10.67 5.71 -4.52
C SER A 30 -9.99 6.53 -3.42
N LEU A 31 -8.67 6.38 -3.27
CA LEU A 31 -7.84 7.10 -2.28
C LEU A 31 -7.73 8.59 -2.58
N ASN A 32 -7.61 8.98 -3.85
CA ASN A 32 -7.52 10.39 -4.24
C ASN A 32 -8.88 11.07 -4.44
N ARG A 33 -9.98 10.35 -4.18
CA ARG A 33 -11.32 10.90 -4.38
C ARG A 33 -11.53 12.14 -3.51
N LYS A 34 -11.86 13.26 -4.15
CA LYS A 34 -12.18 14.53 -3.51
C LYS A 34 -13.40 15.20 -4.13
N THR A 35 -14.07 16.02 -3.35
CA THR A 35 -15.13 16.96 -3.74
C THR A 35 -14.67 18.37 -3.39
N LYS A 36 -15.49 19.39 -3.68
CA LYS A 36 -15.20 20.78 -3.34
C LYS A 36 -14.80 21.01 -1.87
N HIS A 37 -15.33 20.20 -0.95
CA HIS A 37 -15.16 20.41 0.50
C HIS A 37 -14.58 19.20 1.25
N LYS A 38 -14.47 18.04 0.59
CA LYS A 38 -14.09 16.78 1.24
C LYS A 38 -13.03 16.04 0.44
N SER A 39 -12.11 15.36 1.11
CA SER A 39 -11.17 14.41 0.50
C SER A 39 -11.21 13.10 1.29
N ARG A 40 -10.90 11.98 0.64
CA ARG A 40 -10.65 10.70 1.32
C ARG A 40 -9.44 10.81 2.24
N CYS A 41 -8.36 11.38 1.70
CA CYS A 41 -7.07 11.53 2.33
C CYS A 41 -6.68 13.03 2.25
N PRO A 42 -7.23 13.89 3.11
CA PRO A 42 -6.89 15.32 3.08
C PRO A 42 -5.38 15.54 3.28
N GLY A 43 -4.78 16.35 2.40
CA GLY A 43 -3.35 16.68 2.45
C GLY A 43 -2.40 15.61 1.92
N ILE A 44 -2.92 14.45 1.49
CA ILE A 44 -2.11 13.36 0.92
C ILE A 44 -2.65 13.00 -0.47
N VAL A 45 -1.74 12.83 -1.42
CA VAL A 45 -2.03 12.34 -2.78
C VAL A 45 -1.26 11.06 -3.04
N PHE A 46 -2.01 10.01 -3.37
CA PHE A 46 -1.46 8.71 -3.73
C PHE A 46 -1.07 8.65 -5.21
N ARG A 47 0.04 7.99 -5.51
CA ARG A 47 0.57 7.78 -6.85
C ARG A 47 0.87 6.31 -7.06
N ASN A 48 0.66 5.84 -8.29
CA ASN A 48 1.11 4.54 -8.73
C ASN A 48 2.61 4.61 -9.01
N THR A 49 3.38 3.83 -8.27
CA THR A 49 4.84 3.78 -8.29
C THR A 49 5.38 2.40 -8.69
N SER A 50 4.49 1.45 -9.00
CA SER A 50 4.80 0.07 -9.41
C SER A 50 5.58 -0.05 -10.72
N ALA A 51 5.51 0.95 -11.60
CA ALA A 51 6.02 0.85 -12.97
C ALA A 51 7.56 0.79 -13.09
N TYR A 52 8.32 0.94 -11.99
CA TYR A 52 9.78 0.99 -12.02
C TYR A 52 10.40 0.23 -10.83
N PRO A 53 10.90 -0.99 -11.02
CA PRO A 53 11.97 -1.49 -10.14
C PRO A 53 13.18 -0.54 -10.29
N ASP A 54 13.86 -0.12 -9.21
CA ASP A 54 15.17 0.52 -9.43
C ASP A 54 16.04 -0.46 -10.20
N HIS A 55 16.76 0.06 -11.19
CA HIS A 55 17.55 -0.73 -12.13
C HIS A 55 18.68 -1.54 -11.44
N ASP A 56 18.91 -1.29 -10.15
CA ASP A 56 19.86 -2.03 -9.31
C ASP A 56 19.14 -3.22 -8.67
N LYS A 57 19.47 -4.46 -9.07
CA LYS A 57 18.93 -5.70 -8.47
C LYS A 57 19.39 -5.95 -7.01
N LYS A 58 19.62 -4.91 -6.22
CA LYS A 58 19.98 -5.01 -4.80
C LYS A 58 18.72 -5.24 -3.95
N LEU A 59 18.82 -6.03 -2.89
CA LEU A 59 17.78 -6.08 -1.87
C LEU A 59 17.50 -4.66 -1.35
N GLY A 60 16.23 -4.23 -1.37
CA GLY A 60 15.81 -2.86 -1.01
C GLY A 60 15.68 -1.88 -2.19
N SER A 61 15.92 -2.32 -3.43
CA SER A 61 15.76 -1.50 -4.66
C SER A 61 14.35 -1.47 -5.25
N HIS A 62 13.44 -2.26 -4.69
CA HIS A 62 12.07 -2.23 -5.18
C HIS A 62 11.40 -0.96 -4.67
N LYS A 63 10.55 -0.36 -5.49
CA LYS A 63 9.71 0.75 -5.06
C LYS A 63 8.39 0.18 -4.57
N PRO A 64 7.77 0.77 -3.54
CA PRO A 64 6.42 0.40 -3.17
C PRO A 64 5.49 0.49 -4.37
N ASP A 65 4.47 -0.36 -4.42
CA ASP A 65 3.46 -0.31 -5.48
C ASP A 65 2.79 1.06 -5.57
N LEU A 66 2.39 1.63 -4.43
CA LEU A 66 1.83 2.98 -4.33
C LEU A 66 2.53 3.77 -3.23
N CYS A 67 2.76 5.06 -3.48
CA CYS A 67 3.21 6.02 -2.46
C CYS A 67 2.21 7.16 -2.29
N GLY A 68 1.94 7.53 -1.04
CA GLY A 68 1.20 8.72 -0.65
C GLY A 68 2.16 9.85 -0.28
N TYR A 69 2.02 11.00 -0.92
CA TYR A 69 2.84 12.19 -0.70
C TYR A 69 2.02 13.33 -0.11
N ALA A 70 2.63 14.16 0.72
CA ALA A 70 2.01 15.43 1.10
C ALA A 70 1.80 16.30 -0.14
N GLU A 71 0.67 17.01 -0.23
CA GLU A 71 0.34 17.85 -1.40
C GLU A 71 1.45 18.87 -1.71
N GLU A 72 2.02 19.50 -0.68
CA GLU A 72 3.14 20.44 -0.81
C GLU A 72 4.44 19.81 -1.34
N HIS A 73 4.61 18.50 -1.22
CA HIS A 73 5.79 17.79 -1.73
C HIS A 73 5.64 17.34 -3.18
N LEU A 74 4.45 17.47 -3.78
CA LEU A 74 4.19 16.95 -5.13
C LEU A 74 5.11 17.56 -6.18
N GLN A 75 5.46 18.83 -6.05
CA GLN A 75 6.38 19.51 -6.97
C GLN A 75 7.80 18.91 -6.96
N PHE A 76 8.20 18.23 -5.89
CA PHE A 76 9.53 17.61 -5.77
C PHE A 76 9.57 16.18 -6.30
N VAL A 77 8.41 15.53 -6.41
CA VAL A 77 8.29 14.13 -6.88
C VAL A 77 7.64 14.03 -8.26
N GLN A 78 7.10 15.12 -8.79
CA GLN A 78 6.57 15.18 -10.16
C GLN A 78 7.71 15.36 -11.16
N VAL A 79 7.81 14.43 -12.11
CA VAL A 79 8.65 14.57 -13.31
C VAL A 79 7.78 15.15 -14.43
N SER A 80 8.30 16.12 -15.19
CA SER A 80 7.57 16.86 -16.22
C SER A 80 7.11 16.00 -17.41
N GLU A 81 6.09 16.49 -18.12
CA GLU A 81 5.09 15.80 -18.97
C GLU A 81 5.57 14.98 -20.19
N SER A 82 6.85 14.64 -20.33
CA SER A 82 7.31 13.67 -21.36
C SER A 82 7.40 12.23 -20.82
N HIS A 83 7.39 12.06 -19.50
CA HIS A 83 7.42 10.76 -18.84
C HIS A 83 6.45 10.80 -17.66
N ALA A 84 5.20 10.39 -17.87
CA ALA A 84 4.11 10.37 -16.89
C ALA A 84 4.31 9.36 -15.74
N THR A 85 5.56 9.13 -15.35
CA THR A 85 6.03 8.12 -14.42
C THR A 85 6.89 8.82 -13.38
N ALA A 86 6.23 9.38 -12.38
CA ALA A 86 6.87 10.04 -11.25
C ALA A 86 7.94 9.12 -10.65
N HIS A 87 9.19 9.60 -10.58
CA HIS A 87 10.20 8.90 -9.82
C HIS A 87 9.78 8.90 -8.35
N THR A 88 9.61 7.71 -7.78
CA THR A 88 9.35 7.57 -6.34
C THR A 88 10.56 8.07 -5.58
N ASP A 89 10.43 9.24 -4.93
CA ASP A 89 11.36 9.63 -3.88
C ASP A 89 10.76 9.22 -2.52
N LEU A 90 11.27 8.12 -1.96
CA LEU A 90 10.88 7.64 -0.64
C LEU A 90 11.18 8.67 0.47
N GLY A 91 12.11 9.60 0.24
CA GLY A 91 12.38 10.72 1.15
C GLY A 91 11.23 11.73 1.24
N TYR A 92 10.26 11.72 0.32
CA TYR A 92 9.05 12.54 0.41
C TYR A 92 7.78 11.74 0.70
N ALA A 93 7.85 10.40 0.70
CA ALA A 93 6.70 9.56 0.98
C ALA A 93 6.20 9.79 2.42
N ALA A 94 4.91 10.06 2.56
CA ALA A 94 4.21 10.07 3.83
C ALA A 94 3.70 8.67 4.18
N LEU A 95 3.25 7.94 3.16
CA LEU A 95 2.64 6.61 3.25
C LEU A 95 3.11 5.76 2.07
N PHE A 96 3.07 4.45 2.24
CA PHE A 96 3.23 3.50 1.15
C PHE A 96 2.24 2.35 1.29
N ILE A 97 1.88 1.72 0.18
CA ILE A 97 1.00 0.57 0.11
C ILE A 97 1.64 -0.45 -0.83
N GLU A 98 1.78 -1.68 -0.33
CA GLU A 98 2.06 -2.87 -1.14
C GLU A 98 0.75 -3.58 -1.42
N VAL A 99 0.49 -3.87 -2.68
CA VAL A 99 -0.71 -4.56 -3.14
C VAL A 99 -0.37 -6.02 -3.32
N LYS A 100 -1.33 -6.89 -3.00
CA LYS A 100 -1.26 -8.32 -3.30
C LYS A 100 -2.48 -8.71 -4.12
N PRO A 101 -2.33 -9.60 -5.13
CA PRO A 101 -3.40 -9.91 -6.06
C PRO A 101 -4.47 -10.79 -5.41
N CYS A 102 -4.14 -11.51 -4.35
CA CYS A 102 -5.08 -12.27 -3.56
C CYS A 102 -4.74 -12.24 -2.06
N PRO A 103 -5.75 -12.28 -1.16
CA PRO A 103 -5.54 -12.23 0.28
C PRO A 103 -4.66 -13.36 0.82
N GLU A 104 -4.58 -14.49 0.14
CA GLU A 104 -3.76 -15.64 0.53
C GLU A 104 -2.25 -15.40 0.42
N LEU A 105 -1.83 -14.28 -0.19
CA LEU A 105 -0.43 -13.88 -0.33
C LEU A 105 -0.04 -12.74 0.63
N ASP A 106 -0.97 -12.23 1.43
CA ASP A 106 -0.68 -11.21 2.44
C ASP A 106 -0.15 -11.85 3.70
N PHE A 107 1.09 -11.56 4.09
CA PHE A 107 1.75 -12.14 5.27
C PHE A 107 0.90 -11.99 6.55
N PHE A 108 0.12 -10.92 6.64
CA PHE A 108 -0.79 -10.68 7.74
C PHE A 108 -2.23 -11.05 7.38
N ARG A 109 -2.92 -11.74 8.30
CA ARG A 109 -4.31 -12.13 8.11
C ARG A 109 -5.19 -11.60 9.23
N ASP A 110 -6.20 -10.82 8.85
CA ASP A 110 -7.25 -10.43 9.77
C ASP A 110 -8.10 -11.65 10.18
N PRO A 111 -8.59 -11.68 11.43
CA PRO A 111 -9.57 -12.67 11.83
C PRO A 111 -10.85 -12.54 10.98
N PRO A 112 -11.58 -13.63 10.72
CA PRO A 112 -12.89 -13.58 10.07
C PRO A 112 -13.85 -12.64 10.83
N LYS A 113 -14.71 -11.92 10.10
CA LYS A 113 -15.64 -10.93 10.68
C LYS A 113 -16.60 -11.54 11.71
N ASP A 114 -16.95 -12.81 11.53
CA ASP A 114 -17.96 -13.52 12.33
C ASP A 114 -17.35 -14.43 13.41
N ILE A 115 -16.05 -14.27 13.73
CA ILE A 115 -15.41 -15.12 14.74
C ILE A 115 -15.83 -14.71 16.16
N ASP A 116 -16.08 -15.71 17.02
CA ASP A 116 -16.33 -15.46 18.44
C ASP A 116 -15.11 -14.85 19.14
N ALA A 117 -15.35 -14.09 20.21
CA ALA A 117 -14.29 -13.47 20.99
C ALA A 117 -13.31 -14.50 21.58
N ASN A 118 -13.77 -15.68 21.97
CA ASN A 118 -12.90 -16.74 22.50
C ASN A 118 -12.04 -17.36 21.40
N ASP A 119 -12.59 -17.52 20.20
CA ASP A 119 -11.90 -18.11 19.06
C ASP A 119 -10.91 -17.13 18.42
N ARG A 120 -11.10 -15.82 18.59
CA ARG A 120 -10.17 -14.78 18.14
C ARG A 120 -8.77 -14.94 18.73
N ALA A 121 -8.65 -15.40 19.97
CA ALA A 121 -7.35 -15.64 20.62
C ALA A 121 -6.55 -16.77 19.97
N SER A 122 -7.21 -17.68 19.25
CA SER A 122 -6.58 -18.79 18.52
C SER A 122 -6.16 -18.41 17.09
N CYS A 123 -6.55 -17.23 16.60
CA CYS A 123 -6.17 -16.76 15.27
C CYS A 123 -4.67 -16.46 15.22
N LYS A 124 -3.98 -17.12 14.27
CA LYS A 124 -2.61 -16.74 13.90
C LYS A 124 -2.66 -15.50 13.02
N PHE A 125 -1.99 -14.44 13.46
CA PHE A 125 -1.87 -13.18 12.71
C PHE A 125 -0.91 -13.31 11.52
N VAL A 126 0.08 -14.21 11.64
CA VAL A 126 0.99 -14.59 10.56
C VAL A 126 0.38 -15.75 9.79
N LEU A 127 0.34 -15.65 8.46
CA LEU A 127 -0.22 -16.72 7.62
C LEU A 127 0.44 -18.08 7.89
N ASP A 128 -0.39 -19.11 8.02
CA ASP A 128 0.02 -20.52 8.00
C ASP A 128 0.04 -21.01 6.55
N ILE A 129 1.06 -20.60 5.79
CA ILE A 129 1.15 -20.89 4.35
C ILE A 129 1.72 -22.30 4.15
N GLY A 130 0.85 -23.27 3.85
CA GLY A 130 1.27 -24.64 3.56
C GLY A 130 2.06 -24.83 2.25
N ASN A 131 1.95 -23.88 1.30
CA ASN A 131 2.71 -23.89 0.05
C ASN A 131 4.04 -23.15 0.22
N LYS A 132 5.17 -23.84 0.07
CA LYS A 132 6.51 -23.27 0.23
C LYS A 132 6.79 -22.05 -0.65
N GLY A 133 6.34 -22.06 -1.90
CA GLY A 133 6.56 -20.93 -2.82
C GLY A 133 5.78 -19.68 -2.42
N ASN A 134 4.54 -19.87 -1.96
CA ASN A 134 3.75 -18.76 -1.42
C ASN A 134 4.33 -18.24 -0.09
N LEU A 135 4.91 -19.13 0.73
CA LEU A 135 5.58 -18.74 1.97
C LEU A 135 6.79 -17.86 1.68
N GLU A 136 7.66 -18.32 0.78
CA GLU A 136 8.84 -17.55 0.34
C GLU A 136 8.44 -16.20 -0.28
N TYR A 137 7.37 -16.15 -1.07
CA TYR A 137 6.83 -14.90 -1.60
C TYR A 137 6.39 -13.94 -0.49
N ALA A 138 5.62 -14.43 0.48
CA ALA A 138 5.09 -13.61 1.58
C ALA A 138 6.22 -13.12 2.51
N GLU A 139 7.23 -13.95 2.79
CA GLU A 139 8.41 -13.57 3.58
C GLU A 139 9.23 -12.48 2.88
N ASN A 140 9.47 -12.63 1.58
CA ASN A 140 10.17 -11.61 0.78
C ASN A 140 9.37 -10.29 0.76
N ALA A 141 8.06 -10.36 0.57
CA ALA A 141 7.19 -9.18 0.62
C ALA A 141 7.23 -8.50 1.99
N LEU A 142 7.27 -9.24 3.10
CA LEU A 142 7.45 -8.67 4.43
C LEU A 142 8.81 -7.97 4.58
N GLY A 143 9.89 -8.64 4.19
CA GLY A 143 11.25 -8.06 4.25
C GLY A 143 11.36 -6.76 3.45
N GLN A 144 10.70 -6.71 2.29
CA GLN A 144 10.61 -5.54 1.43
C GLN A 144 9.83 -4.39 2.08
N ASN A 145 8.69 -4.67 2.71
CA ASN A 145 7.94 -3.67 3.49
C ASN A 145 8.77 -3.07 4.63
N ILE A 146 9.53 -3.90 5.35
CA ILE A 146 10.43 -3.45 6.41
C ILE A 146 11.54 -2.55 5.84
N ALA A 147 12.12 -2.93 4.69
CA ALA A 147 13.13 -2.13 4.02
C ALA A 147 12.59 -0.75 3.60
N TYR A 148 11.36 -0.66 3.08
CA TYR A 148 10.73 0.62 2.74
C TYR A 148 10.54 1.51 3.95
N ALA A 149 10.02 0.94 5.05
CA ALA A 149 9.82 1.69 6.29
C ALA A 149 11.16 2.22 6.84
N ALA A 150 12.21 1.40 6.81
CA ALA A 150 13.55 1.80 7.21
C ALA A 150 14.10 2.93 6.33
N GLU A 151 13.93 2.83 5.00
CA GLU A 151 14.41 3.83 4.05
C GLU A 151 13.69 5.18 4.20
N ILE A 152 12.36 5.16 4.38
CA ILE A 152 11.56 6.38 4.63
C ILE A 152 12.02 7.03 5.95
N CYS A 153 12.23 6.24 7.01
CA CYS A 153 12.76 6.72 8.29
C CYS A 153 14.19 7.25 8.21
N ALA A 154 15.03 6.69 7.34
CA ALA A 154 16.41 7.15 7.19
C ALA A 154 16.51 8.47 6.42
N ARG A 155 15.65 8.67 5.41
CA ARG A 155 15.69 9.85 4.53
C ARG A 155 14.95 11.06 5.09
N GLN A 156 13.95 10.83 5.93
CA GLN A 156 13.27 11.89 6.66
C GLN A 156 13.78 11.82 8.10
N HIS A 157 14.27 12.93 8.68
CA HIS A 157 14.51 13.02 10.13
C HIS A 157 13.17 12.96 10.90
N ARG A 158 12.47 11.83 10.82
CA ARG A 158 11.22 11.54 11.52
C ARG A 158 11.54 10.62 12.68
N HIS A 159 10.92 10.89 13.82
CA HIS A 159 10.98 9.99 14.97
C HIS A 159 10.11 8.73 14.78
N PHE A 160 9.15 8.73 13.83
CA PHE A 160 8.19 7.63 13.61
C PHE A 160 7.77 7.49 12.13
N ALA A 161 7.59 6.24 11.66
CA ALA A 161 6.91 5.90 10.41
C ALA A 161 5.83 4.83 10.65
N PHE A 162 4.73 4.93 9.91
CA PHE A 162 3.59 4.01 10.00
C PHE A 162 3.46 3.23 8.68
N PRO A 163 3.91 1.96 8.62
CA PRO A 163 3.65 1.11 7.45
C PRO A 163 2.18 0.65 7.46
N TYR A 164 1.54 0.65 6.29
CA TYR A 164 0.17 0.17 6.12
C TYR A 164 0.13 -1.02 5.16
N HIS A 165 -0.38 -2.16 5.63
CA HIS A 165 -0.74 -3.29 4.79
C HIS A 165 -2.22 -3.19 4.44
N LEU A 166 -2.56 -3.04 3.15
CA LEU A 166 -3.96 -2.94 2.73
C LEU A 166 -4.51 -4.33 2.38
N LEU A 167 -5.20 -4.92 3.33
CA LEU A 167 -5.98 -6.13 3.14
C LEU A 167 -7.33 -5.77 2.49
N VAL A 168 -7.65 -6.39 1.34
CA VAL A 168 -8.91 -6.18 0.60
C VAL A 168 -10.15 -6.65 1.38
N LEU A 169 -9.99 -7.29 2.54
CA LEU A 169 -11.09 -7.77 3.39
C LEU A 169 -11.89 -6.65 4.09
N TRP A 170 -11.42 -5.40 4.03
CA TRP A 170 -12.08 -4.23 4.63
C TRP A 170 -13.01 -3.44 3.69
N LEU A 171 -13.43 -4.02 2.56
CA LEU A 171 -14.25 -3.31 1.56
C LEU A 171 -15.74 -3.71 1.51
N GLY A 172 -16.17 -4.57 2.44
CA GLY A 172 -17.59 -4.94 2.64
C GLY A 172 -18.12 -4.45 3.97
#